data_AF-A0A8J2KYN9-F1
#
_entry.id   AF-A0A8J2KYN9-F1
#
_cell.length_a   1.000
_cell.length_b   1.000
_cell.length_c   1.000
_cell.angle_alpha   90.00
_cell.angle_beta   90.00
_cell.angle_gamma   90.00
#
_symmetry.space_group_name_H-M   'P 1'
#
loop_
_entity.id
_entity.type
_entity.pdbx_description
1 polymer ?
#
loop_
_entity_poly.entity_id
_entity_poly.type
_entity_poly.pdbx_seq_one_letter_code
_entity_poly.pdbx_strand_id
1 'polypeptide(L)'
;MKQAENSQYDVYGPEMSKLVRRIKEMVDARRFIHPPRGPLGSCFTVTEEKWVALIESILESSLGSFAVDNKNDQELLRQLIDEVYRNTRNRQVRRPNICLIKFLHKNGRTWTQGRGIHTTSSNYTAKVGNQ
;
A
#
# COMPACT_ATOMS: atom_id res chain seq x y z
N MET A 1 -17.07 -27.47 -1.56
CA MET A 1 -15.71 -26.93 -1.74
C MET A 1 -15.83 -25.52 -2.28
N LYS A 2 -15.55 -24.47 -1.48
CA LYS A 2 -15.52 -23.09 -1.99
C LYS A 2 -14.16 -22.86 -2.64
N GLN A 3 -14.15 -22.62 -3.95
CA GLN A 3 -12.96 -22.13 -4.64
C GLN A 3 -12.48 -20.86 -3.92
N ALA A 4 -11.24 -20.83 -3.48
CA ALA A 4 -10.64 -19.59 -2.99
C ALA A 4 -10.50 -18.68 -4.21
N GLU A 5 -11.25 -17.57 -4.25
CA GLU A 5 -10.96 -16.49 -5.19
C GLU A 5 -9.49 -16.10 -4.99
N ASN A 6 -8.67 -16.28 -6.02
CA ASN A 6 -7.28 -15.83 -6.00
C ASN A 6 -7.30 -14.32 -5.72
N SER A 7 -6.75 -13.96 -4.56
CA SER A 7 -6.60 -12.58 -4.17
C SER A 7 -5.46 -11.99 -4.99
N GLN A 8 -5.61 -10.77 -5.51
CA GLN A 8 -4.50 -10.06 -6.18
C GLN A 8 -3.24 -9.95 -5.29
N TYR A 9 -3.38 -10.18 -3.98
CA TYR A 9 -2.28 -10.16 -3.02
C TYR A 9 -1.53 -11.49 -2.90
N ASP A 10 -1.98 -12.56 -3.56
CA ASP A 10 -1.34 -13.89 -3.51
C ASP A 10 0.05 -13.87 -4.17
N VAL A 11 0.31 -12.90 -5.06
CA VAL A 11 1.63 -12.66 -5.67
C VAL A 11 2.71 -12.31 -4.64
N TYR A 12 2.32 -11.79 -3.46
CA TYR A 12 3.24 -11.48 -2.35
C TYR A 12 3.37 -12.64 -1.35
N GLY A 13 2.62 -13.72 -1.54
CA GLY A 13 2.55 -14.87 -0.64
C GLY A 13 1.31 -14.89 0.27
N PRO A 14 0.98 -16.06 0.85
CA PRO A 14 -0.25 -16.27 1.62
C PRO A 14 -0.35 -15.40 2.89
N GLU A 15 0.78 -15.03 3.48
CA GLU A 15 0.84 -14.12 4.63
C GLU A 15 0.33 -12.72 4.27
N MET A 16 0.61 -12.24 3.05
CA MET A 16 0.12 -10.93 2.61
C MET A 16 -1.40 -10.94 2.46
N SER A 17 -1.96 -11.95 1.80
CA SER A 17 -3.42 -12.09 1.68
C SER A 17 -4.10 -12.16 3.05
N LYS A 18 -3.50 -12.86 4.02
CA LYS A 18 -3.98 -12.88 5.41
C LYS A 18 -3.87 -11.51 6.09
N LEU A 19 -2.75 -10.79 5.89
CA LEU A 19 -2.53 -9.46 6.43
C LEU A 19 -3.58 -8.47 5.90
N VAL A 20 -3.78 -8.40 4.59
CA VAL A 20 -4.75 -7.46 3.98
C VAL A 20 -6.16 -7.74 4.47
N ARG A 21 -6.55 -9.01 4.61
CA ARG A 21 -7.86 -9.38 5.18
C ARG A 21 -8.01 -8.86 6.62
N ARG A 22 -7.00 -9.05 7.47
CA ARG A 22 -7.00 -8.57 8.86
C ARG A 22 -7.01 -7.05 8.96
N ILE A 23 -6.28 -6.36 8.08
CA ILE A 23 -6.31 -4.91 7.97
C ILE A 23 -7.74 -4.45 7.66
N LYS A 24 -8.41 -5.07 6.67
CA LYS A 24 -9.78 -4.75 6.31
C LYS A 24 -10.74 -4.92 7.50
N GLU A 25 -10.67 -6.06 8.20
CA GLU A 25 -11.47 -6.31 9.40
C GLU A 25 -11.29 -5.22 10.48
N MET A 26 -10.05 -4.76 10.69
CA MET A 26 -9.73 -3.72 11.66
C MET A 26 -10.17 -2.32 11.21
N VAL A 27 -10.12 -2.03 9.90
CA VAL A 27 -10.65 -0.80 9.31
C VAL A 27 -12.18 -0.75 9.45
N ASP A 28 -12.86 -1.86 9.13
CA ASP A 28 -14.32 -1.98 9.26
C ASP A 28 -14.75 -1.82 10.74
N ALA A 29 -13.93 -2.31 11.67
CA ALA A 29 -14.10 -2.12 13.11
C ALA A 29 -13.62 -0.75 13.65
N ARG A 30 -13.24 0.19 12.78
CA ARG A 30 -12.76 1.55 13.13
C ARG A 30 -11.61 1.56 14.14
N ARG A 31 -10.69 0.59 14.04
CA ARG A 31 -9.51 0.50 14.93
C ARG A 31 -8.36 1.40 14.48
N PHE A 32 -8.24 1.64 13.19
CA PHE A 32 -7.29 2.60 12.63
C PHE A 32 -7.88 4.02 12.68
N ILE A 33 -7.05 5.01 13.01
CA ILE A 33 -7.41 6.42 12.87
C ILE A 33 -7.60 6.75 11.38
N HIS A 34 -6.64 6.34 10.56
CA HIS A 34 -6.70 6.39 9.11
C HIS A 34 -6.29 5.06 8.50
N PRO A 35 -7.02 4.55 7.49
CA PRO A 35 -6.69 3.27 6.87
C PRO A 35 -5.26 3.25 6.29
N PRO A 36 -4.46 2.20 6.58
CA PRO A 36 -3.17 2.03 5.94
C PRO A 36 -3.33 1.83 4.42
N ARG A 37 -2.39 2.36 3.65
CA ARG A 37 -2.36 2.22 2.18
C ARG A 37 -1.34 1.19 1.75
N GLY A 38 -1.72 0.24 0.93
CA GLY A 38 -0.81 -0.73 0.36
C GLY A 38 -1.46 -2.09 0.13
N PRO A 39 -0.67 -3.11 -0.22
CA PRO A 39 0.78 -3.05 -0.47
C PRO A 39 1.14 -2.13 -1.64
N LEU A 40 2.30 -1.46 -1.60
CA LEU A 40 2.69 -0.40 -2.54
C LEU A 40 2.53 -0.82 -4.01
N GLY A 41 2.90 -2.03 -4.38
CA GLY A 41 2.80 -2.52 -5.76
C GLY A 41 1.35 -2.65 -6.27
N SER A 42 0.36 -2.72 -5.37
CA SER A 42 -1.06 -2.68 -5.75
C SER A 42 -1.61 -1.27 -5.93
N CYS A 43 -0.83 -0.24 -5.59
CA CYS A 43 -1.24 1.16 -5.64
C CYS A 43 -0.94 1.86 -6.98
N PHE A 44 -0.23 1.21 -7.90
CA PHE A 44 0.13 1.80 -9.19
C PHE A 44 0.27 0.73 -10.28
N THR A 45 0.24 1.18 -11.53
CA THR A 45 0.47 0.34 -12.71
C THR A 45 1.52 1.00 -13.57
N VAL A 46 2.45 0.19 -14.11
CA VAL A 46 3.46 0.66 -15.06
C VAL A 46 2.81 0.82 -16.43
N THR A 47 2.99 1.97 -17.07
CA THR A 47 2.33 2.30 -18.34
C THR A 47 2.92 1.57 -19.55
N GLU A 48 4.24 1.32 -19.57
CA GLU A 48 4.90 0.59 -20.65
C GLU A 48 5.56 -0.68 -20.10
N GLU A 49 5.25 -1.83 -20.70
CA GLU A 49 5.71 -3.14 -20.27
C GLU A 49 7.25 -3.25 -20.20
N LYS A 50 7.96 -2.58 -21.11
CA LYS A 50 9.43 -2.55 -21.14
C LYS A 50 10.07 -2.03 -19.85
N TRP A 51 9.34 -1.25 -19.04
CA TRP A 51 9.82 -0.71 -17.77
C TRP A 51 9.51 -1.59 -16.56
N VAL A 52 8.66 -2.61 -16.71
CA VAL A 52 8.16 -3.42 -15.58
C VAL A 52 9.32 -4.05 -14.81
N ALA A 53 10.20 -4.80 -15.49
CA ALA A 53 11.32 -5.48 -14.84
C ALA A 53 12.30 -4.50 -14.16
N LEU A 54 12.54 -3.34 -14.78
CA LEU A 54 13.41 -2.30 -14.21
C LEU A 54 12.81 -1.71 -12.92
N ILE A 55 11.53 -1.32 -12.98
CA ILE A 55 10.82 -0.73 -11.83
C ILE A 55 10.68 -1.75 -10.70
N GLU A 56 10.36 -3.00 -11.03
CA GLU A 56 10.28 -4.10 -10.08
C GLU A 56 11.62 -4.34 -9.39
N SER A 57 12.73 -4.32 -10.13
CA SER A 57 14.08 -4.45 -9.56
C SER A 57 14.47 -3.27 -8.66
N ILE A 58 14.04 -2.05 -8.97
CA ILE A 58 14.34 -0.86 -8.16
C ILE A 58 13.53 -0.88 -6.85
N LEU A 59 12.26 -1.26 -6.94
CA LEU A 59 11.36 -1.20 -5.80
C LEU A 59 11.47 -2.44 -4.92
N GLU A 60 11.61 -3.63 -5.52
CA GLU A 60 11.83 -4.94 -4.91
C GLU A 60 11.19 -5.08 -3.51
N SER A 61 11.97 -4.91 -2.44
CA SER A 61 11.52 -5.01 -1.03
C SER A 61 10.43 -4.01 -0.62
N SER A 62 10.26 -2.93 -1.37
CA SER A 62 9.28 -1.87 -1.13
C SER A 62 7.90 -2.18 -1.71
N LEU A 63 7.78 -3.11 -2.67
CA LEU A 63 6.49 -3.42 -3.31
C LEU A 63 5.46 -3.97 -2.32
N GLY A 64 5.92 -4.68 -1.28
CA GLY A 64 5.07 -5.18 -0.19
C GLY A 64 4.78 -4.15 0.90
N SER A 65 5.32 -2.93 0.83
CA SER A 65 5.24 -1.96 1.92
C SER A 65 3.87 -1.31 2.05
N PHE A 66 3.56 -0.86 3.27
CA PHE A 66 2.36 -0.09 3.59
C PHE A 66 2.72 1.33 4.04
N ALA A 67 1.82 2.28 3.82
CA ALA A 67 1.94 3.65 4.28
C ALA A 67 0.83 3.99 5.29
N VAL A 68 1.21 4.68 6.37
CA VAL A 68 0.32 5.23 7.41
C VAL A 68 0.69 6.70 7.64
N ASP A 69 -0.21 7.49 8.23
CA ASP A 69 0.03 8.92 8.46
C ASP A 69 0.23 9.37 9.90
N ASN A 70 0.14 8.43 10.84
CA ASN A 70 0.34 8.70 12.25
C ASN A 70 1.04 7.51 12.95
N LYS A 71 1.65 7.80 14.10
CA LYS A 71 2.43 6.82 14.87
C LYS A 71 1.56 5.72 15.49
N ASN A 72 0.34 6.04 15.90
CA ASN A 72 -0.56 5.07 16.53
C ASN A 72 -0.94 3.96 15.54
N ASP A 73 -1.33 4.33 14.33
CA ASP A 73 -1.62 3.37 13.26
C ASP A 73 -0.37 2.62 12.79
N GLN A 74 0.80 3.27 12.85
CA GLN A 74 2.08 2.60 12.57
C GLN A 74 2.38 1.48 13.56
N GLU A 75 2.18 1.72 14.86
CA GLU A 75 2.35 0.73 15.91
C GLU A 75 1.33 -0.40 15.80
N LEU A 76 0.07 -0.05 15.57
CA LEU A 76 -1.01 -1.01 15.37
C LEU A 76 -0.74 -1.94 14.18
N LEU A 77 -0.34 -1.37 13.05
CA LEU A 77 0.00 -2.15 11.86
C LEU A 77 1.25 -3.01 12.07
N ARG A 78 2.24 -2.51 12.82
CA ARG A 78 3.45 -3.28 13.15
C ARG A 78 3.11 -4.52 13.97
N GLN A 79 2.28 -4.37 15.01
CA GLN A 79 1.81 -5.49 15.83
C GLN A 79 1.05 -6.52 14.99
N LEU A 80 0.18 -6.07 14.09
CA LEU A 80 -0.54 -6.98 13.20
C LEU A 80 0.41 -7.72 12.24
N ILE A 81 1.42 -7.04 11.68
CA ILE A 81 2.45 -7.68 10.85
C ILE A 81 3.25 -8.69 11.69
N ASP A 82 3.61 -8.36 12.93
CA ASP A 82 4.25 -9.31 13.85
C ASP A 82 3.39 -10.55 14.06
N GLU A 83 2.10 -10.39 14.35
CA GLU A 83 1.16 -11.51 14.53
C GLU A 83 1.04 -12.41 13.30
N VAL A 84 0.90 -11.80 12.12
CA VAL A 84 0.67 -12.55 10.87
C VAL A 84 1.93 -13.32 10.45
N TYR A 85 3.11 -12.73 10.65
CA TYR A 85 4.39 -13.28 10.20
C TYR A 85 5.17 -14.05 11.28
N ARG A 86 4.71 -14.08 12.55
CA ARG A 86 5.42 -14.71 13.69
C ARG A 86 5.82 -16.17 13.45
N ASN A 87 4.96 -16.94 12.78
CA ASN A 87 5.09 -18.39 12.63
C ASN A 87 5.28 -18.82 11.17
N THR A 88 5.76 -17.92 10.32
CA THR A 88 5.98 -18.25 8.91
C THR A 88 7.10 -19.29 8.81
N ARG A 89 6.74 -20.52 8.42
CA ARG A 89 7.68 -21.66 8.31
C ARG A 89 8.73 -21.42 7.23
N ASN A 90 8.46 -20.52 6.29
CA ASN A 90 9.36 -20.14 5.23
C ASN A 90 10.18 -18.90 5.64
N ARG A 91 11.47 -19.11 5.97
CA ARG A 91 12.41 -18.05 6.37
C ARG A 91 12.69 -17.02 5.26
N GLN A 92 12.31 -17.30 4.02
CA GLN A 92 12.49 -16.39 2.89
C GLN A 92 11.33 -15.42 2.71
N VAL A 93 10.25 -15.55 3.48
CA VAL A 93 9.10 -14.65 3.36
C VAL A 93 9.49 -13.26 3.87
N ARG A 94 9.52 -12.30 2.94
CA ARG A 94 9.85 -10.91 3.25
C ARG A 94 8.69 -10.27 4.00
N ARG A 95 9.03 -9.64 5.12
CA ARG A 95 8.07 -8.92 5.94
C ARG A 95 7.81 -7.54 5.32
N PRO A 96 6.55 -7.08 5.29
CA PRO A 96 6.21 -5.73 4.80
C PRO A 96 6.90 -4.64 5.63
N ASN A 97 7.42 -3.62 4.96
CA ASN A 97 7.86 -2.40 5.64
C ASN A 97 6.67 -1.45 5.87
N ILE A 98 6.80 -0.55 6.85
CA ILE A 98 5.81 0.50 7.11
C ILE A 98 6.47 1.86 6.94
N CYS A 99 5.95 2.65 6.00
CA CYS A 99 6.34 4.03 5.78
C CYS A 99 5.39 4.97 6.55
N LEU A 100 5.94 5.85 7.37
CA LEU A 100 5.17 6.94 8.01
C LEU A 100 5.25 8.19 7.12
N ILE A 101 4.14 8.55 6.49
CA ILE A 101 4.06 9.73 5.61
C ILE A 101 2.81 10.55 5.93
N LYS A 102 2.97 11.85 6.14
CA LYS A 102 1.81 12.73 6.34
C LYS A 102 0.97 12.77 5.06
N PHE A 103 -0.26 12.27 5.12
CA PHE A 103 -1.23 12.48 4.05
C PHE A 103 -1.70 13.95 4.09
N LEU A 104 -1.65 14.64 2.96
CA LEU A 104 -2.26 15.96 2.82
C LEU A 104 -3.76 15.75 2.66
N HIS A 105 -4.52 16.03 3.72
CA HIS A 105 -5.97 15.98 3.72
C HIS A 105 -6.51 17.32 3.18
N LYS A 106 -6.77 17.45 1.87
CA LYS A 106 -7.39 18.65 1.30
C LYS A 106 -8.74 18.29 0.68
N ASN A 107 -9.83 18.84 1.23
CA ASN A 107 -11.21 18.68 0.73
C ASN A 107 -11.63 17.20 0.50
N GLY A 108 -11.35 16.32 1.46
CA GLY A 108 -11.71 14.89 1.35
C GLY A 108 -10.92 14.09 0.32
N ARG A 109 -9.90 14.69 -0.33
CA ARG A 109 -8.94 14.00 -1.20
C ARG A 109 -7.56 14.03 -0.57
N THR A 110 -6.97 12.86 -0.40
CA THR A 110 -5.64 12.74 0.20
C THR A 110 -4.54 12.80 -0.86
N TRP A 111 -3.70 13.84 -0.80
CA TRP A 111 -2.53 14.00 -1.65
C TRP A 111 -1.25 13.69 -0.88
N THR A 112 -0.24 13.19 -1.57
CA THR A 112 1.16 13.39 -1.18
C THR A 112 1.81 14.10 -2.37
N GLN A 113 2.39 15.29 -2.16
CA GLN A 113 3.21 15.89 -3.21
C GLN A 113 4.52 15.09 -3.30
N GLY A 114 4.52 14.05 -4.13
CA GLY A 114 5.74 13.38 -4.55
C GLY A 114 6.55 14.34 -5.42
N ARG A 115 7.86 14.45 -5.18
CA ARG A 115 8.73 15.38 -5.92
C ARG A 115 9.00 14.96 -7.38
N GLY A 116 8.51 13.79 -7.80
CA GLY A 116 8.76 13.26 -9.16
C GLY A 116 7.83 12.13 -9.61
N ILE A 117 6.68 11.93 -8.95
CA ILE A 117 5.68 10.95 -9.40
C ILE A 117 4.46 11.73 -9.87
N HIS A 118 4.24 11.73 -11.19
CA HIS A 118 3.08 12.36 -11.81
C HIS A 118 1.98 11.31 -12.01
N THR A 119 0.75 11.64 -11.63
CA THR A 119 -0.40 10.77 -11.92
C THR A 119 -0.90 11.02 -13.33
N THR A 120 -1.15 9.97 -14.11
CA THR A 120 -1.76 10.04 -15.45
C THR A 120 -3.24 10.47 -15.44
N SER A 121 -3.79 10.81 -14.28
CA SER A 121 -5.06 11.52 -14.14
C SER A 121 -4.94 12.93 -14.75
N SER A 122 -4.94 12.99 -16.08
CA SER A 122 -5.21 14.17 -16.87
C SER A 122 -6.53 14.76 -16.40
N ASN A 123 -6.43 15.82 -15.60
CA ASN A 123 -7.15 17.09 -15.78
C ASN A 123 -6.67 18.06 -14.70
N TYR A 124 -5.43 18.53 -14.88
CA TYR A 124 -5.06 19.86 -14.42
C TYR A 124 -5.87 20.89 -15.23
N THR A 125 -7.11 21.16 -14.83
CA THR A 125 -7.74 22.44 -15.16
C THR A 125 -7.58 23.36 -13.96
N ALA A 126 -6.45 24.04 -13.93
CA ALA A 126 -6.39 25.40 -13.45
C ALA A 126 -5.55 26.20 -14.46
N LYS A 127 -6.13 26.42 -15.65
CA LYS A 127 -5.90 27.70 -16.32
C LYS A 127 -6.57 28.75 -15.44
N VAL A 128 -5.79 29.46 -14.64
CA VAL A 128 -6.15 30.83 -14.28
C VAL A 128 -5.06 31.69 -14.90
N GLY A 129 -5.36 32.11 -16.12
CA GLY A 129 -4.51 32.96 -16.94
C GLY A 129 -5.37 33.48 -18.09
N ASN A 130 -5.60 34.80 -18.05
CA ASN A 130 -6.40 35.68 -18.92
C ASN A 130 -7.86 35.85 -18.43
N GLN A 131 -8.36 37.05 -18.15
CA GLN A 131 -7.94 38.42 -18.51
C GLN A 131 -7.96 39.35 -17.29
#